data_AF-F2QME6-F1
#
_entry.id   AF-F2QME6-F1
#
_cell.length_a   1.000
_cell.length_b   1.000
_cell.length_c   1.000
_cell.angle_alpha   90.00
_cell.angle_beta   90.00
_cell.angle_gamma   90.00
#
_symmetry.space_group_name_H-M   'P 1'
#
loop_
_entity.id
_entity.type
_entity.pdbx_description
1 polymer ?
#
loop_
_entity_poly.entity_id
_entity_poly.type
_entity_poly.pdbx_seq_one_letter_code
_entity_poly.pdbx_strand_id
1 'polypeptide(L)'
;MNEPSQPPPVTLEVRHDPVPTSQADSQQRKVVYDKQLEFRKIAVSTWLALGSMAHEVHLYQLAIDSFDFALQNDPFNEKALCGLAAALRAMDLVKDQTDGTAAALDVINDLLSRSSELYKDPSIWREAAECYLLLNNTTNAMEALQRCIQLTPNNSALWLLKGQTLMAAGSKHEAVDALNTALVKLPNDVADYTKEEIDVARSTHSEFASVLAAEGNIEAARDELEATLALPPPSSSRFTEYSSLWCALISANERLGDMAKAVRVCEEASGLLGFEPCIYICHAYLLLLPNSHVFNPQSACVLLRQVVNSESNDFLPWFLLGEAYQMLRQPSEAYEAFQLALKRAPNHTIVWLAVGNLYAELGQLADALSAYMFVIKRETEQEQESKILLSFAWEGLSSVYEKCHGQLADSIEACMKSSSYASQAGDSSRANFLNSRLETLRRVVSGEIPLSDYRPSTCCQSPLYLLRDLTSLSISERENLANASLDDIASAPEIKSSSKKRTDTSRPMPPYPSHSANNYNLPSEDSQPQRQNLPVHSLPNVPLAQQQRVHAPANKNLSPSADQRFSIATHPPVAPPTNFPSSCFTTVTTTTATTAATVSTTKLSALCAFTNVPTFPTIPIP
;
A
#
# COMPACT_ATOMS: atom_id res chain seq x y z
N MET A 1 11.90 49.38 -17.49
CA MET A 1 13.28 49.26 -18.01
C MET A 1 13.84 47.98 -17.39
N ASN A 2 13.90 46.82 -18.03
CA ASN A 2 13.99 46.47 -19.45
C ASN A 2 13.10 45.24 -19.73
N GLU A 3 12.38 45.27 -20.84
CA GLU A 3 11.77 44.09 -21.46
C GLU A 3 12.85 43.28 -22.21
N PRO A 4 12.70 41.94 -22.32
CA PRO A 4 13.58 41.11 -23.14
C PRO A 4 13.23 41.28 -24.63
N SER A 5 14.22 41.66 -25.42
CA SER A 5 14.15 41.86 -26.86
C SER A 5 13.76 40.59 -27.62
N GLN A 6 12.72 40.68 -28.46
CA GLN A 6 12.34 39.66 -29.44
C GLN A 6 13.50 39.35 -30.42
N PRO A 7 13.66 38.09 -30.88
CA PRO A 7 14.55 37.79 -32.00
C PRO A 7 14.00 38.39 -33.31
N PRO A 8 14.86 38.74 -34.28
CA PRO A 8 14.42 39.39 -35.52
C PRO A 8 13.63 38.42 -36.40
N PRO A 9 12.72 38.93 -37.26
CA PRO A 9 11.94 38.10 -38.16
C PRO A 9 12.85 37.46 -39.21
N VAL A 10 12.74 36.14 -39.38
CA VAL A 10 13.37 35.41 -40.48
C VAL A 10 12.60 35.74 -41.75
N THR A 11 13.06 36.74 -42.50
CA THR A 11 12.63 36.94 -43.89
C THR A 11 13.19 35.79 -44.73
N LEU A 12 12.31 34.89 -45.17
CA LEU A 12 12.58 33.97 -46.28
C LEU A 12 12.79 34.81 -47.55
N GLU A 13 14.02 35.22 -47.83
CA GLU A 13 14.39 35.66 -49.17
C GLU A 13 14.22 34.47 -50.11
N VAL A 14 13.18 34.51 -50.93
CA VAL A 14 13.03 33.66 -52.12
C VAL A 14 14.16 34.04 -53.07
N ARG A 15 15.32 33.40 -52.94
CA ARG A 15 16.34 33.43 -53.98
C ARG A 15 15.79 32.68 -55.19
N HIS A 16 15.51 33.43 -56.25
CA HIS A 16 15.31 32.86 -57.57
C HIS A 16 16.62 32.20 -58.01
N ASP A 17 16.68 30.87 -57.91
CA ASP A 17 17.75 30.08 -58.51
C ASP A 17 17.70 30.25 -60.05
N PRO A 18 18.82 30.59 -60.71
CA PRO A 18 18.87 30.63 -62.16
C PRO A 18 18.75 29.21 -62.75
N VAL A 19 18.02 29.11 -63.88
CA VAL A 19 17.81 27.90 -64.69
C VAL A 19 19.18 27.35 -65.18
N PRO A 20 19.40 26.01 -65.19
CA PRO A 20 20.74 25.42 -65.10
C PRO A 20 21.47 25.36 -66.44
N THR A 21 22.80 25.58 -66.42
CA THR A 21 23.67 25.44 -67.60
C THR A 21 24.97 24.68 -67.31
N SER A 22 24.96 23.56 -66.58
CA SER A 22 26.03 22.54 -66.67
C SER A 22 25.68 21.21 -65.96
N GLN A 23 26.25 20.09 -66.41
CA GLN A 23 26.22 18.80 -65.71
C GLN A 23 27.03 18.80 -64.39
N ALA A 24 27.88 19.81 -64.16
CA ALA A 24 28.67 19.95 -62.95
C ALA A 24 27.84 20.48 -61.76
N ASP A 25 26.89 21.39 -62.01
CA ASP A 25 25.99 21.93 -60.98
C ASP A 25 25.00 20.86 -60.47
N SER A 26 24.58 19.94 -61.34
CA SER A 26 23.71 18.82 -60.94
C SER A 26 24.46 17.75 -60.15
N GLN A 27 25.75 17.55 -60.40
CA GLN A 27 26.61 16.69 -59.58
C GLN A 27 26.92 17.31 -58.21
N GLN A 28 27.20 18.61 -58.15
CA GLN A 28 27.44 19.31 -56.88
C GLN A 28 26.17 19.38 -56.00
N ARG A 29 24.99 19.61 -56.58
CA ARG A 29 23.72 19.54 -55.83
C ARG A 29 23.42 18.15 -55.28
N LYS A 30 23.74 17.08 -56.03
CA LYS A 30 23.64 15.70 -55.53
C LYS A 30 24.57 15.45 -54.35
N VAL A 31 25.84 15.87 -54.44
CA VAL A 31 26.80 15.72 -53.33
C VAL A 31 26.37 16.50 -52.08
N VAL A 32 25.80 17.70 -52.22
CA VAL A 32 25.28 18.47 -51.08
C VAL A 32 24.03 17.80 -50.49
N TYR A 33 23.13 17.30 -51.33
CA TYR A 33 21.94 16.57 -50.92
C TYR A 33 22.29 15.27 -50.19
N ASP A 34 23.25 14.50 -50.70
CA ASP A 34 23.72 13.24 -50.11
C ASP A 34 24.35 13.48 -48.73
N LYS A 35 25.16 14.55 -48.58
CA LYS A 35 25.71 14.96 -47.29
C LYS A 35 24.64 15.41 -46.29
N GLN A 36 23.59 16.10 -46.75
CA GLN A 36 22.47 16.51 -45.90
C GLN A 36 21.65 15.30 -45.45
N LEU A 37 21.44 14.32 -46.33
CA LEU A 37 20.76 13.08 -45.99
C LEU A 37 21.56 12.24 -44.98
N GLU A 38 22.88 12.18 -45.15
CA GLU A 38 23.79 11.51 -44.22
C GLU A 38 23.77 12.18 -42.83
N PHE A 39 23.81 13.51 -42.79
CA PHE A 39 23.67 14.26 -41.53
C PHE A 39 22.34 13.99 -40.83
N ARG A 40 21.21 13.99 -41.56
CA ARG A 40 19.89 13.67 -40.99
C ARG A 40 19.83 12.26 -40.40
N LYS A 41 20.39 11.26 -41.10
CA LYS A 41 20.44 9.88 -40.60
C LYS A 41 21.24 9.75 -39.30
N ILE A 42 22.40 10.43 -39.22
CA ILE A 42 23.23 10.45 -38.01
C ILE A 42 22.52 11.21 -36.88
N ALA A 43 21.84 12.31 -37.19
CA ALA A 43 21.06 13.06 -36.22
C ALA A 43 19.94 12.17 -35.62
N VAL A 44 19.17 11.48 -36.46
CA VAL A 44 18.12 10.54 -36.02
C VAL A 44 18.69 9.45 -35.12
N SER A 45 19.78 8.79 -35.52
CA SER A 45 20.38 7.72 -34.69
C SER A 45 20.91 8.25 -33.34
N THR A 46 21.43 9.48 -33.31
CA THR A 46 21.90 10.14 -32.09
C THR A 46 20.75 10.47 -31.15
N TRP A 47 19.67 11.07 -31.69
CA TRP A 47 18.47 11.40 -30.93
C TRP A 47 17.75 10.16 -30.40
N LEU A 48 17.70 9.08 -31.19
CA LEU A 48 17.20 7.79 -30.74
C LEU A 48 18.00 7.24 -29.56
N ALA A 49 19.33 7.22 -29.65
CA ALA A 49 20.18 6.75 -28.57
C ALA A 49 20.02 7.60 -27.29
N LEU A 50 19.96 8.93 -27.44
CA LEU A 50 19.71 9.84 -26.32
C LEU A 50 18.35 9.61 -25.69
N GLY A 51 17.30 9.46 -26.50
CA GLY A 51 15.94 9.20 -26.04
C GLY A 51 15.83 7.87 -25.29
N SER A 52 16.41 6.80 -25.81
CA SER A 52 16.44 5.49 -25.14
C SER A 52 17.17 5.55 -23.80
N MET A 53 18.34 6.20 -23.74
CA MET A 53 19.08 6.37 -22.49
C MET A 53 18.30 7.23 -21.47
N ALA A 54 17.70 8.33 -21.92
CA ALA A 54 16.91 9.19 -21.05
C ALA A 54 15.68 8.45 -20.50
N HIS A 55 15.04 7.60 -21.32
CA HIS A 55 13.93 6.76 -20.91
C HIS A 55 14.33 5.73 -19.83
N GLU A 56 15.46 5.05 -20.01
CA GLU A 56 15.99 4.10 -19.02
C GLU A 56 16.35 4.77 -17.68
N VAL A 57 16.78 6.04 -17.71
CA VAL A 57 17.12 6.82 -16.52
C VAL A 57 15.89 7.55 -15.93
N HIS A 58 14.68 7.29 -16.45
CA HIS A 58 13.42 7.89 -16.00
C HIS A 58 13.33 9.42 -16.19
N LEU A 59 14.14 9.99 -17.11
CA LEU A 59 14.06 11.39 -17.51
C LEU A 59 13.08 11.55 -18.67
N TYR A 60 11.80 11.30 -18.39
CA TYR A 60 10.77 11.14 -19.41
C TYR A 60 10.60 12.36 -20.32
N GLN A 61 10.64 13.58 -19.77
CA GLN A 61 10.53 14.79 -20.60
C GLN A 61 11.66 14.90 -21.62
N LEU A 62 12.90 14.62 -21.21
CA LEU A 62 14.06 14.65 -22.10
C LEU A 62 13.96 13.54 -23.16
N ALA A 63 13.43 12.38 -22.79
CA ALA A 63 13.19 11.29 -23.73
C ALA A 63 12.16 11.69 -24.80
N ILE A 64 11.04 12.28 -24.39
CA ILE A 64 9.99 12.79 -25.29
C ILE A 64 10.58 13.80 -26.27
N ASP A 65 11.26 14.83 -25.77
CA ASP A 65 11.88 15.87 -26.62
C ASP A 65 12.87 15.25 -27.62
N SER A 66 13.67 14.27 -27.18
CA SER A 66 14.64 13.58 -28.03
C SER A 66 13.97 12.76 -29.14
N PHE A 67 12.90 12.02 -28.84
CA PHE A 67 12.17 11.26 -29.85
C PHE A 67 11.40 12.17 -30.80
N ASP A 68 10.86 13.29 -30.33
CA ASP A 68 10.25 14.32 -31.17
C ASP A 68 11.26 14.92 -32.17
N PHE A 69 12.49 15.23 -31.72
CA PHE A 69 13.54 15.67 -32.64
C PHE A 69 13.94 14.60 -33.65
N ALA A 70 13.89 13.32 -33.29
CA ALA A 70 14.12 12.24 -34.24
C ALA A 70 13.00 12.20 -35.31
N LEU A 71 11.73 12.30 -34.92
CA LEU A 71 10.58 12.32 -35.83
C LEU A 71 10.53 13.56 -36.72
N GLN A 72 11.03 14.71 -36.26
CA GLN A 72 11.16 15.91 -37.11
C GLN A 72 12.15 15.71 -38.27
N ASN A 73 13.19 14.88 -38.07
CA ASN A 73 14.18 14.58 -39.09
C ASN A 73 13.76 13.40 -39.99
N ASP A 74 13.04 12.42 -39.43
CA ASP A 74 12.47 11.27 -40.11
C ASP A 74 11.08 10.91 -39.55
N PRO A 75 9.99 11.44 -40.15
CA PRO A 75 8.63 11.25 -39.64
C PRO A 75 8.11 9.82 -39.66
N PHE A 76 8.74 8.94 -40.45
CA PHE A 76 8.34 7.54 -40.58
C PHE A 76 9.30 6.60 -39.86
N ASN A 77 10.08 7.11 -38.91
CA ASN A 77 10.97 6.28 -38.12
C ASN A 77 10.20 5.47 -37.08
N GLU A 78 10.17 4.15 -37.24
CA GLU A 78 9.41 3.24 -36.38
C GLU A 78 9.88 3.28 -34.92
N LYS A 79 11.20 3.34 -34.71
CA LYS A 79 11.80 3.34 -33.37
C LYS A 79 11.56 4.64 -32.63
N ALA A 80 11.61 5.77 -33.34
CA ALA A 80 11.33 7.07 -32.73
C ALA A 80 9.87 7.16 -32.31
N LEU A 81 8.95 6.67 -33.14
CA LEU A 81 7.53 6.63 -32.83
C LEU A 81 7.22 5.73 -31.62
N CYS A 82 7.78 4.52 -31.60
CA CYS A 82 7.62 3.61 -30.46
C CYS A 82 8.23 4.19 -29.18
N GLY A 83 9.42 4.77 -29.27
CA GLY A 83 10.09 5.41 -28.14
C GLY A 83 9.31 6.61 -27.58
N LEU A 84 8.74 7.45 -28.46
CA LEU A 84 7.88 8.57 -28.07
C LEU A 84 6.65 8.08 -27.31
N ALA A 85 5.93 7.09 -27.86
CA ALA A 85 4.75 6.52 -27.24
C ALA A 85 5.06 5.92 -25.87
N ALA A 86 6.13 5.12 -25.76
CA ALA A 86 6.57 4.54 -24.49
C ALA A 86 6.95 5.60 -23.45
N ALA A 87 7.63 6.69 -23.87
CA ALA A 87 8.02 7.77 -22.98
C ALA A 87 6.82 8.60 -22.48
N LEU A 88 5.86 8.92 -23.37
CA LEU A 88 4.61 9.59 -23.01
C LEU A 88 3.79 8.74 -22.04
N ARG A 89 3.64 7.45 -22.34
CA ARG A 89 2.93 6.48 -21.48
C ARG A 89 3.55 6.40 -20.09
N ALA A 90 4.88 6.32 -20.00
CA ALA A 90 5.58 6.26 -18.73
C ALA A 90 5.46 7.57 -17.92
N MET A 91 5.43 8.72 -18.60
CA MET A 91 5.23 10.02 -17.95
C MET A 91 3.81 10.20 -17.40
N ASP A 92 2.81 9.82 -18.19
CA ASP A 92 1.40 9.79 -17.81
C ASP A 92 1.17 8.91 -16.59
N LEU A 93 1.81 7.74 -16.57
CA LEU A 93 1.73 6.80 -15.45
C LEU A 93 2.30 7.37 -14.14
N VAL A 94 3.37 8.19 -14.21
CA VAL A 94 3.94 8.86 -13.04
C VAL A 94 3.08 10.04 -12.56
N LYS A 95 2.35 10.68 -13.48
CA LYS A 95 1.49 11.84 -13.18
C LYS A 95 0.04 11.48 -12.89
N ASP A 96 -0.33 10.22 -13.05
CA ASP A 96 -1.71 9.73 -12.98
C ASP A 96 -2.64 10.49 -13.96
N GLN A 97 -2.17 10.62 -15.21
CA GLN A 97 -2.85 11.32 -16.32
C GLN A 97 -2.87 10.44 -17.57
N THR A 98 -3.65 10.81 -18.58
CA THR A 98 -3.80 10.05 -19.84
C THR A 98 -3.61 10.90 -21.11
N ASP A 99 -3.35 12.20 -20.96
CA ASP A 99 -3.28 13.15 -22.06
C ASP A 99 -2.14 12.84 -23.03
N GLY A 100 -0.96 12.48 -22.52
CA GLY A 100 0.21 12.16 -23.33
C GLY A 100 0.02 10.88 -24.15
N THR A 101 -0.64 9.89 -23.56
CA THR A 101 -0.96 8.59 -24.17
C THR A 101 -1.99 8.74 -25.28
N ALA A 102 -3.01 9.59 -25.07
CA ALA A 102 -3.97 9.93 -26.11
C ALA A 102 -3.28 10.64 -27.29
N ALA A 103 -2.41 11.63 -27.02
CA ALA A 103 -1.64 12.31 -28.05
C ALA A 103 -0.73 11.36 -28.83
N ALA A 104 -0.09 10.39 -28.16
CA ALA A 104 0.73 9.37 -28.82
C ALA A 104 -0.09 8.53 -29.82
N LEU A 105 -1.31 8.13 -29.44
CA LEU A 105 -2.20 7.38 -30.33
C LEU A 105 -2.65 8.19 -31.55
N ASP A 106 -2.92 9.48 -31.39
CA ASP A 106 -3.27 10.35 -32.51
C ASP A 106 -2.12 10.42 -33.53
N VAL A 107 -0.89 10.55 -33.06
CA VAL A 107 0.32 10.53 -33.92
C VAL A 107 0.49 9.17 -34.60
N ILE A 108 0.36 8.07 -33.86
CA ILE A 108 0.46 6.71 -34.42
C ILE A 108 -0.60 6.49 -35.51
N ASN A 109 -1.86 6.80 -35.23
CA ASN A 109 -2.97 6.59 -36.17
C ASN A 109 -2.84 7.46 -37.43
N ASP A 110 -2.41 8.72 -37.29
CA ASP A 110 -2.15 9.61 -38.43
C ASP A 110 -1.03 9.06 -39.31
N LEU A 111 0.08 8.60 -38.74
CA LEU A 111 1.21 8.05 -39.49
C LEU A 111 0.90 6.70 -40.15
N LEU A 112 0.13 5.84 -39.48
CA LEU A 112 -0.36 4.57 -40.04
C LEU A 112 -1.27 4.80 -41.27
N SER A 113 -2.05 5.88 -41.28
CA SER A 113 -2.91 6.21 -42.42
C SER A 113 -2.11 6.66 -43.65
N ARG A 114 -0.91 7.22 -43.45
CA ARG A 114 -0.06 7.82 -44.51
C ARG A 114 0.97 6.84 -45.07
N SER A 115 1.33 5.80 -44.32
CA SER A 115 2.45 4.92 -44.68
C SER A 115 2.07 3.44 -44.66
N SER A 116 2.18 2.80 -45.84
CA SER A 116 1.94 1.36 -45.97
C SER A 116 3.06 0.51 -45.35
N GLU A 117 4.24 1.08 -45.10
CA GLU A 117 5.37 0.36 -44.52
C GLU A 117 5.22 0.22 -43.00
N LEU A 118 4.89 1.30 -42.29
CA LEU A 118 4.61 1.26 -40.85
C LEU A 118 3.44 0.35 -40.50
N TYR A 119 2.44 0.27 -41.39
CA TYR A 119 1.31 -0.64 -41.22
C TYR A 119 1.71 -2.12 -41.05
N LYS A 120 2.88 -2.52 -41.57
CA LYS A 120 3.39 -3.90 -41.50
C LYS A 120 4.32 -4.15 -40.31
N ASP A 121 4.70 -3.12 -39.55
CA ASP A 121 5.59 -3.28 -38.40
C ASP A 121 4.80 -3.72 -37.17
N PRO A 122 5.08 -4.91 -36.59
CA PRO A 122 4.42 -5.37 -35.38
C PRO A 122 4.68 -4.47 -34.15
N SER A 123 5.83 -3.79 -34.10
CA SER A 123 6.25 -2.99 -32.95
C SER A 123 5.28 -1.83 -32.69
N ILE A 124 4.83 -1.17 -33.77
CA ILE A 124 3.90 -0.04 -33.71
C ILE A 124 2.52 -0.49 -33.22
N TRP A 125 2.04 -1.63 -33.72
CA TRP A 125 0.77 -2.20 -33.25
C TRP A 125 0.82 -2.64 -31.79
N ARG A 126 1.99 -3.11 -31.31
CA ARG A 126 2.20 -3.40 -29.89
C ARG A 126 2.11 -2.13 -29.05
N GLU A 127 2.84 -1.07 -29.41
CA GLU A 127 2.79 0.20 -28.67
C GLU A 127 1.39 0.83 -28.69
N ALA A 128 0.68 0.77 -29.83
CA ALA A 128 -0.69 1.21 -29.93
C ALA A 128 -1.62 0.42 -28.98
N ALA A 129 -1.45 -0.90 -28.90
CA ALA A 129 -2.21 -1.73 -27.98
C ALA A 129 -1.94 -1.38 -26.51
N GLU A 130 -0.69 -1.14 -26.13
CA GLU A 130 -0.34 -0.70 -24.77
C GLU A 130 -0.95 0.66 -24.43
N CYS A 131 -0.97 1.59 -25.38
CA CYS A 131 -1.62 2.90 -25.20
C CYS A 131 -3.14 2.75 -25.05
N TYR A 132 -3.80 1.97 -25.92
CA TYR A 132 -5.23 1.70 -25.80
C TYR A 132 -5.59 1.01 -24.47
N LEU A 133 -4.74 0.10 -24.00
CA LEU A 133 -4.92 -0.56 -22.71
C LEU A 133 -4.86 0.46 -21.55
N LEU A 134 -3.89 1.38 -21.56
CA LEU A 134 -3.80 2.42 -20.52
C LEU A 134 -5.01 3.37 -20.54
N LEU A 135 -5.56 3.65 -21.72
CA LEU A 135 -6.81 4.41 -21.88
C LEU A 135 -8.08 3.60 -21.59
N ASN A 136 -7.95 2.34 -21.15
CA ASN A 136 -9.03 1.39 -20.92
C ASN A 136 -9.94 1.15 -22.15
N ASN A 137 -9.41 1.37 -23.36
CA ASN A 137 -10.10 1.08 -24.61
C ASN A 137 -9.76 -0.34 -25.08
N THR A 138 -10.42 -1.31 -24.44
CA THR A 138 -10.14 -2.74 -24.62
C THR A 138 -10.45 -3.25 -26.02
N THR A 139 -11.45 -2.69 -26.72
CA THR A 139 -11.82 -3.11 -28.07
C THR A 139 -10.71 -2.81 -29.08
N ASN A 140 -10.22 -1.58 -29.08
CA ASN A 140 -9.16 -1.16 -30.00
C ASN A 140 -7.81 -1.81 -29.64
N ALA A 141 -7.56 -2.02 -28.34
CA ALA A 141 -6.39 -2.78 -27.89
C ALA A 141 -6.39 -4.21 -28.44
N MET A 142 -7.53 -4.90 -28.38
CA MET A 142 -7.67 -6.27 -28.90
C MET A 142 -7.51 -6.33 -30.44
N GLU A 143 -8.01 -5.35 -31.18
CA GLU A 143 -7.81 -5.27 -32.63
C GLU A 143 -6.33 -5.09 -32.99
N ALA A 144 -5.66 -4.14 -32.33
CA ALA A 144 -4.22 -3.89 -32.51
C ALA A 144 -3.38 -5.13 -32.15
N LEU A 145 -3.71 -5.79 -31.04
CA LEU A 145 -3.08 -7.05 -30.63
C LEU A 145 -3.27 -8.17 -31.63
N GLN A 146 -4.50 -8.36 -32.14
CA GLN A 146 -4.79 -9.41 -33.11
C GLN A 146 -3.96 -9.23 -34.39
N ARG A 147 -3.74 -7.99 -34.82
CA ARG A 147 -2.84 -7.67 -35.94
C ARG A 147 -1.39 -7.97 -35.60
N CYS A 148 -0.92 -7.56 -34.42
CA CYS A 148 0.44 -7.83 -33.98
C CYS A 148 0.73 -9.34 -33.89
N ILE A 149 -0.18 -10.13 -33.33
CA ILE A 149 -0.07 -11.59 -33.20
C ILE A 149 -0.06 -12.28 -34.57
N GLN A 150 -0.82 -11.77 -35.56
CA GLN A 150 -0.78 -12.29 -36.94
C GLN A 150 0.61 -12.12 -37.59
N LEU A 151 1.28 -11.00 -37.30
CA LEU A 151 2.62 -10.71 -37.84
C LEU A 151 3.72 -11.48 -37.10
N THR A 152 3.60 -11.63 -35.77
CA THR A 152 4.59 -12.30 -34.92
C THR A 152 3.92 -13.30 -33.96
N PRO A 153 3.54 -14.50 -34.43
CA PRO A 153 2.74 -15.45 -33.65
C PRO A 153 3.48 -16.13 -32.49
N ASN A 154 4.81 -16.10 -32.49
CA ASN A 154 5.66 -16.75 -31.49
C ASN A 154 6.15 -15.81 -30.38
N ASN A 155 5.75 -14.54 -30.38
CA ASN A 155 6.16 -13.60 -29.35
C ASN A 155 5.29 -13.78 -28.09
N SER A 156 5.87 -14.27 -27.00
CA SER A 156 5.18 -14.50 -25.71
C SER A 156 4.67 -13.21 -25.07
N ALA A 157 5.38 -12.09 -25.22
CA ALA A 157 4.99 -10.80 -24.65
C ALA A 157 3.64 -10.29 -25.18
N LEU A 158 3.30 -10.62 -26.44
CA LEU A 158 2.02 -10.23 -27.04
C LEU A 158 0.85 -11.01 -26.43
N TRP A 159 1.07 -12.28 -26.08
CA TRP A 159 0.06 -13.11 -25.42
C TRP A 159 -0.15 -12.67 -23.97
N LEU A 160 0.92 -12.25 -23.27
CA LEU A 160 0.81 -11.59 -21.97
C LEU A 160 -0.04 -10.31 -22.07
N LEU A 161 0.27 -9.41 -23.02
CA LEU A 161 -0.48 -8.16 -23.21
C LEU A 161 -1.95 -8.43 -23.58
N LYS A 162 -2.22 -9.50 -24.34
CA LYS A 162 -3.59 -9.98 -24.61
C LYS A 162 -4.29 -10.46 -23.35
N GLY A 163 -3.62 -11.23 -22.49
CA GLY A 163 -4.15 -11.64 -21.19
C GLY A 163 -4.53 -10.43 -20.33
N GLN A 164 -3.64 -9.44 -20.23
CA GLN A 164 -3.90 -8.18 -19.50
C GLN A 164 -5.07 -7.39 -20.08
N THR A 165 -5.19 -7.31 -21.40
CA THR A 165 -6.30 -6.63 -22.07
C THR A 165 -7.63 -7.34 -21.85
N LEU A 166 -7.64 -8.67 -21.88
CA LEU A 166 -8.82 -9.48 -21.60
C LEU A 166 -9.25 -9.38 -20.12
N MET A 167 -8.29 -9.27 -19.21
CA MET A 167 -8.57 -8.97 -17.80
C MET A 167 -9.22 -7.60 -17.63
N ALA A 168 -8.69 -6.57 -18.29
CA ALA A 168 -9.31 -5.24 -18.29
C ALA A 168 -10.72 -5.24 -18.93
N ALA A 169 -10.97 -6.10 -19.91
CA ALA A 169 -12.28 -6.30 -20.51
C ALA A 169 -13.25 -7.11 -19.63
N GLY A 170 -12.79 -7.70 -18.52
CA GLY A 170 -13.58 -8.55 -17.62
C GLY A 170 -13.70 -10.02 -18.05
N SER A 171 -13.07 -10.43 -19.17
CA SER A 171 -13.10 -11.79 -19.71
C SER A 171 -12.03 -12.69 -19.06
N LYS A 172 -12.21 -13.05 -17.79
CA LYS A 172 -11.22 -13.81 -16.99
C LYS A 172 -10.82 -15.15 -17.62
N HIS A 173 -11.78 -15.94 -18.10
CA HIS A 173 -11.48 -17.26 -18.66
C HIS A 173 -10.62 -17.20 -19.94
N GLU A 174 -10.94 -16.27 -20.86
CA GLU A 174 -10.12 -16.08 -22.06
C GLU A 174 -8.74 -15.50 -21.72
N ALA A 175 -8.64 -14.71 -20.65
CA ALA A 175 -7.37 -14.21 -20.16
C ALA A 175 -6.47 -15.35 -19.67
N VAL A 176 -7.01 -16.31 -18.91
CA VAL A 176 -6.28 -17.52 -18.48
C VAL A 176 -5.75 -18.29 -19.69
N ASP A 177 -6.54 -18.46 -20.75
CA ASP A 177 -6.08 -19.12 -21.98
C ASP A 177 -4.96 -18.32 -22.68
N ALA A 178 -5.06 -16.99 -22.72
CA ALA A 178 -4.03 -16.12 -23.28
C ALA A 178 -2.73 -16.15 -22.47
N LEU A 179 -2.80 -16.20 -21.14
CA LEU A 179 -1.64 -16.30 -20.26
C LEU A 179 -0.98 -17.69 -20.35
N ASN A 180 -1.78 -18.77 -20.39
CA ASN A 180 -1.28 -20.12 -20.64
C ASN A 180 -0.55 -20.22 -21.98
N THR A 181 -1.13 -19.64 -23.04
CA THR A 181 -0.45 -19.60 -24.34
C THR A 181 0.83 -18.78 -24.30
N ALA A 182 0.90 -17.69 -23.52
CA ALA A 182 2.14 -16.94 -23.31
C ALA A 182 3.25 -17.83 -22.72
N LEU A 183 2.93 -18.63 -21.69
CA LEU A 183 3.88 -19.59 -21.09
C LEU A 183 4.32 -20.67 -22.09
N VAL A 184 3.40 -21.22 -22.88
CA VAL A 184 3.70 -22.22 -23.92
C VAL A 184 4.60 -21.66 -25.04
N LYS A 185 4.57 -20.34 -25.27
CA LYS A 185 5.42 -19.67 -26.25
C LYS A 185 6.82 -19.34 -25.75
N LEU A 186 7.06 -19.39 -24.44
CA LEU A 186 8.40 -19.26 -23.90
C LEU A 186 9.25 -20.51 -24.20
N PRO A 187 10.59 -20.39 -24.17
CA PRO A 187 11.47 -21.57 -24.22
C PRO A 187 11.11 -22.59 -23.12
N ASN A 188 11.45 -23.87 -23.33
CA ASN A 188 11.10 -24.91 -22.34
C ASN A 188 11.96 -24.83 -21.07
N ASP A 189 13.22 -24.42 -21.21
CA ASP A 189 14.17 -24.35 -20.10
C ASP A 189 14.43 -22.88 -19.70
N VAL A 190 14.29 -22.59 -18.40
CA VAL A 190 14.54 -21.25 -17.83
C VAL A 190 15.98 -20.78 -18.06
N ALA A 191 16.92 -21.71 -18.22
CA ALA A 191 18.32 -21.41 -18.51
C ALA A 191 18.52 -20.73 -19.89
N ASP A 192 17.59 -20.95 -20.82
CA ASP A 192 17.65 -20.37 -22.17
C ASP A 192 16.96 -19.01 -22.24
N TYR A 193 16.35 -18.54 -21.15
CA TYR A 193 15.60 -17.29 -21.17
C TYR A 193 16.53 -16.08 -21.31
N THR A 194 16.18 -15.21 -22.24
CA THR A 194 16.66 -13.83 -22.25
C THR A 194 16.12 -13.05 -21.05
N LYS A 195 16.75 -11.93 -20.71
CA LYS A 195 16.28 -11.07 -19.61
C LYS A 195 14.83 -10.60 -19.82
N GLU A 196 14.45 -10.32 -21.06
CA GLU A 196 13.08 -9.92 -21.42
C GLU A 196 12.10 -11.08 -21.24
N GLU A 197 12.47 -12.31 -21.64
CA GLU A 197 11.63 -13.50 -21.44
C GLU A 197 11.47 -13.85 -19.95
N ILE A 198 12.49 -13.66 -19.12
CA ILE A 198 12.36 -13.79 -17.66
C ILE A 198 11.32 -12.80 -17.12
N ASP A 199 11.37 -11.55 -17.56
CA ASP A 199 10.41 -10.54 -17.14
C ASP A 199 9.00 -10.86 -17.63
N VAL A 200 8.84 -11.32 -18.88
CA VAL A 200 7.55 -11.78 -19.42
C VAL A 200 7.03 -12.97 -18.64
N ALA A 201 7.86 -13.97 -18.36
CA ALA A 201 7.49 -15.14 -17.57
C ALA A 201 7.04 -14.76 -16.16
N ARG A 202 7.81 -13.89 -15.48
CA ARG A 202 7.48 -13.39 -14.14
C ARG A 202 6.16 -12.63 -14.14
N SER A 203 5.97 -11.72 -15.10
CA SER A 203 4.70 -10.99 -15.25
C SER A 203 3.55 -11.94 -15.55
N THR A 204 3.74 -12.93 -16.41
CA THR A 204 2.70 -13.90 -16.77
C THR A 204 2.27 -14.72 -15.56
N HIS A 205 3.21 -15.32 -14.82
CA HIS A 205 2.88 -16.06 -13.59
C HIS A 205 2.23 -15.17 -12.52
N SER A 206 2.68 -13.92 -12.36
CA SER A 206 2.06 -12.98 -11.40
C SER A 206 0.62 -12.60 -11.76
N GLU A 207 0.34 -12.38 -13.05
CA GLU A 207 -1.02 -12.11 -13.55
C GLU A 207 -1.88 -13.37 -13.48
N PHE A 208 -1.30 -14.54 -13.73
CA PHE A 208 -2.01 -15.80 -13.61
C PHE A 208 -2.43 -16.06 -12.15
N ALA A 209 -1.53 -15.82 -11.20
CA ALA A 209 -1.81 -15.89 -9.78
C ALA A 209 -2.90 -14.91 -9.35
N SER A 210 -2.92 -13.68 -9.88
CA SER A 210 -3.98 -12.71 -9.57
C SER A 210 -5.34 -13.17 -10.08
N VAL A 211 -5.41 -13.69 -11.31
CA VAL A 211 -6.67 -14.20 -11.87
C VAL A 211 -7.20 -15.35 -11.03
N LEU A 212 -6.35 -16.34 -10.71
CA LEU A 212 -6.71 -17.52 -9.92
C LEU A 212 -7.16 -17.15 -8.50
N ALA A 213 -6.49 -16.18 -7.88
CA ALA A 213 -6.89 -15.65 -6.58
C ALA A 213 -8.27 -14.98 -6.64
N ALA A 214 -8.54 -14.21 -7.70
CA ALA A 214 -9.84 -13.58 -7.93
C ALA A 214 -10.97 -14.61 -8.16
N GLU A 215 -10.63 -15.80 -8.66
CA GLU A 215 -11.56 -16.94 -8.81
C GLU A 215 -11.73 -17.73 -7.50
N GLY A 216 -10.93 -17.43 -6.47
CA GLY A 216 -10.92 -18.13 -5.19
C GLY A 216 -10.06 -19.39 -5.17
N ASN A 217 -9.35 -19.71 -6.25
CA ASN A 217 -8.41 -20.83 -6.32
C ASN A 217 -7.06 -20.45 -5.73
N ILE A 218 -7.00 -20.33 -4.40
CA ILE A 218 -5.81 -19.88 -3.66
C ILE A 218 -4.66 -20.89 -3.75
N GLU A 219 -4.94 -22.18 -3.90
CA GLU A 219 -3.90 -23.21 -4.04
C GLU A 219 -3.12 -23.04 -5.34
N ALA A 220 -3.82 -22.94 -6.47
CA ALA A 220 -3.17 -22.70 -7.76
C ALA A 220 -2.48 -21.32 -7.78
N ALA A 221 -3.10 -20.29 -7.20
CA ALA A 221 -2.48 -18.97 -7.10
C ALA A 221 -1.15 -18.99 -6.31
N ARG A 222 -1.07 -19.78 -5.22
CA ARG A 222 0.18 -19.98 -4.47
C ARG A 222 1.26 -20.62 -5.34
N ASP A 223 0.92 -21.67 -6.08
CA ASP A 223 1.88 -22.41 -6.90
C ASP A 223 2.48 -21.53 -8.00
N GLU A 224 1.66 -20.63 -8.58
CA GLU A 224 2.06 -19.65 -9.57
C GLU A 224 2.93 -18.52 -8.97
N LEU A 225 2.64 -18.09 -7.74
CA LEU A 225 3.51 -17.17 -7.00
C LEU A 225 4.87 -17.80 -6.68
N GLU A 226 4.89 -19.08 -6.31
CA GLU A 226 6.15 -19.83 -6.10
C GLU A 226 6.94 -19.95 -7.41
N ALA A 227 6.28 -20.24 -8.53
CA ALA A 227 6.90 -20.25 -9.85
C ALA A 227 7.48 -18.86 -10.21
N THR A 228 6.75 -17.79 -9.90
CA THR A 228 7.20 -16.40 -10.09
C THR A 228 8.48 -16.09 -9.32
N LEU A 229 8.55 -16.51 -8.05
CA LEU A 229 9.70 -16.25 -7.16
C LEU A 229 10.89 -17.19 -7.40
N ALA A 230 10.67 -18.33 -8.04
CA ALA A 230 11.74 -19.23 -8.48
C ALA A 230 12.55 -18.66 -9.67
N LEU A 231 11.96 -17.74 -10.44
CA LEU A 231 12.65 -17.03 -11.51
C LEU A 231 13.69 -16.04 -10.94
N PRO A 232 14.73 -15.69 -11.71
CA PRO A 232 15.72 -14.70 -11.28
C PRO A 232 15.06 -13.38 -10.84
N PRO A 233 15.55 -12.74 -9.76
CA PRO A 233 14.94 -11.54 -9.23
C PRO A 233 15.00 -10.38 -10.24
N PRO A 234 14.02 -9.47 -10.21
CA PRO A 234 14.01 -8.29 -11.08
C PRO A 234 15.20 -7.36 -10.82
N SER A 235 15.41 -6.41 -11.74
CA SER A 235 16.34 -5.30 -11.50
C SER A 235 15.93 -4.48 -10.28
N SER A 236 16.89 -3.79 -9.67
CA SER A 236 16.67 -2.95 -8.48
C SER A 236 15.56 -1.90 -8.65
N SER A 237 15.27 -1.48 -9.89
CA SER A 237 14.17 -0.56 -10.21
C SER A 237 12.76 -1.13 -9.95
N ARG A 238 12.59 -2.45 -9.92
CA ARG A 238 11.29 -3.14 -9.67
C ARG A 238 11.28 -3.91 -8.34
N PHE A 239 12.10 -3.47 -7.38
CA PHE A 239 12.22 -4.11 -6.08
C PHE A 239 10.92 -4.06 -5.25
N THR A 240 10.13 -2.99 -5.40
CA THR A 240 8.82 -2.82 -4.77
C THR A 240 7.82 -3.87 -5.25
N GLU A 241 7.76 -4.10 -6.56
CA GLU A 241 6.94 -5.16 -7.16
C GLU A 241 7.36 -6.53 -6.63
N TYR A 242 8.67 -6.77 -6.56
CA TYR A 242 9.19 -8.02 -6.01
C TYR A 242 8.79 -8.24 -4.54
N SER A 243 8.85 -7.18 -3.72
CA SER A 243 8.41 -7.23 -2.32
C SER A 243 6.90 -7.50 -2.21
N SER A 244 6.08 -6.92 -3.09
CA SER A 244 4.64 -7.19 -3.12
C SER A 244 4.30 -8.65 -3.50
N LEU A 245 5.09 -9.28 -4.37
CA LEU A 245 4.93 -10.71 -4.70
C LEU A 245 5.19 -11.61 -3.49
N TRP A 246 6.21 -11.29 -2.69
CA TRP A 246 6.45 -11.98 -1.42
C TRP A 246 5.27 -11.80 -0.46
N CYS A 247 4.74 -10.59 -0.30
CA CYS A 247 3.54 -10.34 0.51
C CYS A 247 2.32 -11.13 0.02
N ALA A 248 2.12 -11.24 -1.30
CA ALA A 248 1.05 -12.04 -1.89
C ALA A 248 1.21 -13.53 -1.55
N LEU A 249 2.43 -14.08 -1.65
CA LEU A 249 2.70 -15.47 -1.30
C LEU A 249 2.46 -15.72 0.20
N ILE A 250 2.85 -14.79 1.07
CA ILE A 250 2.59 -14.87 2.51
C ILE A 250 1.08 -14.91 2.76
N SER A 251 0.32 -13.99 2.17
CA SER A 251 -1.15 -13.95 2.30
C SER A 251 -1.83 -15.20 1.72
N ALA A 252 -1.32 -15.77 0.63
CA ALA A 252 -1.86 -17.00 0.04
C ALA A 252 -1.68 -18.19 1.00
N ASN A 253 -0.49 -18.34 1.61
CA ASN A 253 -0.23 -19.40 2.58
C ASN A 253 -1.07 -19.25 3.86
N GLU A 254 -1.26 -18.02 4.34
CA GLU A 254 -2.15 -17.74 5.47
C GLU A 254 -3.59 -18.16 5.17
N ARG A 255 -4.11 -17.86 3.97
CA ARG A 255 -5.49 -18.21 3.57
C ARG A 255 -5.72 -19.70 3.43
N LEU A 256 -4.70 -20.44 3.04
CA LEU A 256 -4.71 -21.91 3.02
C LEU A 256 -4.58 -22.51 4.43
N GLY A 257 -4.33 -21.68 5.46
CA GLY A 257 -4.16 -22.10 6.85
C GLY A 257 -2.76 -22.64 7.17
N ASP A 258 -1.81 -22.61 6.22
CA ASP A 258 -0.42 -23.04 6.44
C ASP A 258 0.41 -21.90 7.05
N MET A 259 0.15 -21.63 8.33
CA MET A 259 0.81 -20.56 9.09
C MET A 259 2.33 -20.80 9.21
N ALA A 260 2.76 -22.05 9.29
CA ALA A 260 4.17 -22.40 9.41
C ALA A 260 4.93 -22.12 8.11
N LYS A 261 4.34 -22.42 6.95
CA LYS A 261 4.91 -22.02 5.66
C LYS A 261 4.89 -20.51 5.47
N ALA A 262 3.81 -19.82 5.83
CA ALA A 262 3.73 -18.36 5.74
C ALA A 262 4.87 -17.65 6.51
N VAL A 263 5.18 -18.12 7.72
CA VAL A 263 6.27 -17.55 8.55
C VAL A 263 7.66 -17.86 7.97
N ARG A 264 7.88 -19.07 7.45
CA ARG A 264 9.13 -19.41 6.75
C ARG A 264 9.34 -18.53 5.52
N VAL A 265 8.28 -18.28 4.74
CA VAL A 265 8.32 -17.36 3.59
C VAL A 265 8.69 -15.95 4.04
N CYS A 266 8.19 -15.46 5.18
CA CYS A 266 8.62 -14.17 5.74
C CYS A 266 10.13 -14.14 6.07
N GLU A 267 10.65 -15.21 6.69
CA GLU A 267 12.08 -15.33 7.04
C GLU A 267 12.97 -15.40 5.80
N GLU A 268 12.57 -16.18 4.79
CA GLU A 268 13.24 -16.29 3.50
C GLU A 268 13.28 -14.93 2.78
N ALA A 269 12.14 -14.25 2.70
CA ALA A 269 12.03 -12.93 2.09
C ALA A 269 12.92 -11.91 2.81
N SER A 270 12.93 -11.92 4.15
CA SER A 270 13.77 -11.04 4.96
C SER A 270 15.27 -11.32 4.78
N GLY A 271 15.64 -12.58 4.55
CA GLY A 271 17.02 -12.98 4.27
C GLY A 271 17.52 -12.51 2.90
N LEU A 272 16.64 -12.48 1.90
CA LEU A 272 16.98 -12.08 0.53
C LEU A 272 16.92 -10.56 0.31
N LEU A 273 15.88 -9.91 0.83
CA LEU A 273 15.57 -8.50 0.59
C LEU A 273 16.22 -7.59 1.64
N GLY A 274 16.56 -8.13 2.81
CA GLY A 274 16.98 -7.36 3.96
C GLY A 274 15.78 -6.76 4.71
N PHE A 275 15.96 -5.55 5.25
CA PHE A 275 14.91 -4.87 6.00
C PHE A 275 13.89 -4.22 5.05
N GLU A 276 12.71 -4.81 4.97
CA GLU A 276 11.57 -4.31 4.19
C GLU A 276 10.33 -4.20 5.11
N PRO A 277 9.79 -3.00 5.39
CA PRO A 277 8.73 -2.79 6.37
C PRO A 277 7.50 -3.68 6.19
N CYS A 278 7.00 -3.85 4.96
CA CYS A 278 5.77 -4.63 4.71
C CYS A 278 5.93 -6.10 5.10
N ILE A 279 7.08 -6.73 4.83
CA ILE A 279 7.34 -8.13 5.20
C ILE A 279 7.39 -8.29 6.72
N TYR A 280 8.01 -7.33 7.42
CA TYR A 280 8.09 -7.35 8.88
C TYR A 280 6.71 -7.15 9.53
N ILE A 281 5.87 -6.31 8.94
CA ILE A 281 4.46 -6.12 9.34
C ILE A 281 3.67 -7.42 9.13
N CYS A 282 3.76 -8.05 7.95
CA CYS A 282 3.12 -9.34 7.67
C CYS A 282 3.58 -10.42 8.66
N HIS A 283 4.88 -10.52 8.91
CA HIS A 283 5.45 -11.48 9.85
C HIS A 283 4.92 -11.24 11.27
N ALA A 284 4.99 -10.00 11.77
CA ALA A 284 4.49 -9.67 13.09
C ALA A 284 2.99 -9.94 13.23
N TYR A 285 2.20 -9.62 12.21
CA TYR A 285 0.77 -9.92 12.15
C TYR A 285 0.50 -11.43 12.30
N LEU A 286 1.20 -12.29 11.55
CA LEU A 286 1.04 -13.75 11.65
C LEU A 286 1.36 -14.28 13.06
N LEU A 287 2.40 -13.74 13.69
CA LEU A 287 2.79 -14.10 15.07
C LEU A 287 1.79 -13.65 16.13
N LEU A 288 0.90 -12.70 15.82
CA LEU A 288 -0.11 -12.20 16.74
C LEU A 288 -1.45 -12.95 16.63
N LEU A 289 -1.61 -13.88 15.67
CA LEU A 289 -2.84 -14.66 15.53
C LEU A 289 -3.00 -15.68 16.69
N PRO A 290 -3.98 -15.49 17.62
CA PRO A 290 -4.02 -16.22 18.91
C PRO A 290 -4.22 -17.74 18.81
N ASN A 291 -4.86 -18.19 17.73
CA ASN A 291 -5.17 -19.62 17.50
C ASN A 291 -4.14 -20.32 16.61
N SER A 292 -3.05 -19.64 16.25
CA SER A 292 -2.00 -20.23 15.40
C SER A 292 -0.93 -20.91 16.25
N HIS A 293 -0.36 -22.01 15.75
CA HIS A 293 0.79 -22.67 16.40
C HIS A 293 2.07 -21.81 16.40
N VAL A 294 2.09 -20.75 15.59
CA VAL A 294 3.22 -19.82 15.46
C VAL A 294 3.05 -18.59 16.37
N PHE A 295 1.98 -18.54 17.17
CA PHE A 295 1.69 -17.42 18.06
C PHE A 295 2.87 -17.09 18.98
N ASN A 296 3.43 -15.88 18.81
CA ASN A 296 4.56 -15.38 19.59
C ASN A 296 4.56 -13.84 19.64
N PRO A 297 3.83 -13.23 20.59
CA PRO A 297 3.71 -11.77 20.69
C PRO A 297 5.04 -11.09 21.06
N GLN A 298 5.96 -11.80 21.73
CA GLN A 298 7.27 -11.24 22.08
C GLN A 298 8.14 -11.01 20.84
N SER A 299 8.19 -11.98 19.93
CA SER A 299 8.89 -11.84 18.65
C SER A 299 8.25 -10.77 17.77
N ALA A 300 6.92 -10.71 17.73
CA ALA A 300 6.19 -9.66 17.01
C ALA A 300 6.60 -8.25 17.49
N CYS A 301 6.68 -8.01 18.81
CA CYS A 301 7.15 -6.74 19.36
C CYS A 301 8.58 -6.36 18.90
N VAL A 302 9.48 -7.33 18.74
CA VAL A 302 10.85 -7.07 18.28
C VAL A 302 10.84 -6.61 16.82
N LEU A 303 10.11 -7.31 15.95
CA LEU A 303 9.99 -6.97 14.53
C LEU A 303 9.33 -5.59 14.35
N LEU A 304 8.21 -5.34 15.04
CA LEU A 304 7.47 -4.08 14.93
C LEU A 304 8.27 -2.87 15.42
N ARG A 305 9.09 -3.03 16.46
CA ARG A 305 9.98 -1.95 16.91
C ARG A 305 11.02 -1.57 15.86
N GLN A 306 11.49 -2.52 15.04
CA GLN A 306 12.39 -2.20 13.93
C GLN A 306 11.66 -1.41 12.85
N VAL A 307 10.43 -1.78 12.52
CA VAL A 307 9.58 -1.06 11.56
C VAL A 307 9.29 0.36 12.04
N VAL A 308 8.85 0.52 13.27
CA VAL A 308 8.50 1.81 13.86
C VAL A 308 9.67 2.78 13.98
N ASN A 309 10.89 2.27 14.11
CA ASN A 309 12.11 3.08 14.13
C ASN A 309 12.50 3.60 12.73
N SER A 310 11.93 3.05 11.66
CA SER A 310 11.99 3.68 10.34
C SER A 310 11.00 4.85 10.31
N GLU A 311 11.41 6.03 9.82
CA GLU A 311 10.60 7.26 9.80
C GLU A 311 9.40 7.13 8.82
N SER A 312 8.44 6.27 9.14
CA SER A 312 7.19 6.07 8.40
C SER A 312 6.00 6.66 9.15
N ASN A 313 5.05 7.24 8.41
CA ASN A 313 3.81 7.77 8.97
C ASN A 313 2.68 6.71 9.04
N ASP A 314 3.06 5.44 9.00
CA ASP A 314 2.13 4.31 9.01
C ASP A 314 1.53 4.05 10.40
N PHE A 315 0.21 3.91 10.49
CA PHE A 315 -0.49 3.63 11.75
C PHE A 315 -0.47 2.13 12.11
N LEU A 316 -0.39 1.24 11.12
CA LEU A 316 -0.58 -0.20 11.31
C LEU A 316 0.51 -0.84 12.20
N PRO A 317 1.81 -0.51 12.06
CA PRO A 317 2.84 -1.06 12.95
C PRO A 317 2.63 -0.68 14.42
N TRP A 318 2.17 0.55 14.69
CA TRP A 318 1.86 1.03 16.04
C TRP A 318 0.64 0.33 16.63
N PHE A 319 -0.39 0.11 15.80
CA PHE A 319 -1.57 -0.67 16.17
C PHE A 319 -1.19 -2.10 16.56
N LEU A 320 -0.45 -2.81 15.69
CA LEU A 320 -0.01 -4.19 15.94
C LEU A 320 0.90 -4.28 17.18
N LEU A 321 1.71 -3.24 17.43
CA LEU A 321 2.57 -3.18 18.60
C LEU A 321 1.75 -3.03 19.89
N GLY A 322 0.67 -2.24 19.85
CA GLY A 322 -0.29 -2.12 20.96
C GLY A 322 -0.97 -3.44 21.28
N GLU A 323 -1.44 -4.16 20.26
CA GLU A 323 -2.03 -5.50 20.39
C GLU A 323 -1.02 -6.50 20.98
N ALA A 324 0.22 -6.47 20.49
CA ALA A 324 1.28 -7.32 21.01
C ALA A 324 1.56 -7.06 22.51
N TYR A 325 1.63 -5.79 22.93
CA TYR A 325 1.80 -5.43 24.34
C TYR A 325 0.59 -5.81 25.20
N GLN A 326 -0.64 -5.69 24.68
CA GLN A 326 -1.85 -6.13 25.37
C GLN A 326 -1.82 -7.65 25.61
N MET A 327 -1.41 -8.44 24.60
CA MET A 327 -1.21 -9.90 24.74
C MET A 327 -0.10 -10.26 25.73
N LEU A 328 0.95 -9.43 25.83
CA LEU A 328 2.02 -9.56 26.81
C LEU A 328 1.65 -9.05 28.22
N ARG A 329 0.42 -8.57 28.43
CA ARG A 329 -0.07 -7.97 29.69
C ARG A 329 0.76 -6.74 30.12
N GLN A 330 1.19 -5.94 29.15
CA GLN A 330 1.90 -4.66 29.34
C GLN A 330 0.99 -3.48 28.93
N PRO A 331 0.00 -3.11 29.75
CA PRO A 331 -1.02 -2.15 29.34
C PRO A 331 -0.52 -0.70 29.20
N SER A 332 0.56 -0.32 29.90
CA SER A 332 1.18 1.00 29.79
C SER A 332 1.76 1.22 28.39
N GLU A 333 2.56 0.28 27.92
CA GLU A 333 3.20 0.30 26.62
C GLU A 333 2.17 0.13 25.49
N ALA A 334 1.14 -0.70 25.73
CA ALA A 334 0.01 -0.83 24.81
C ALA A 334 -0.72 0.51 24.62
N TYR A 335 -0.98 1.24 25.71
CA TYR A 335 -1.60 2.55 25.66
C TYR A 335 -0.80 3.53 24.82
N GLU A 336 0.51 3.65 25.06
CA GLU A 336 1.39 4.54 24.28
C GLU A 336 1.38 4.20 22.78
N ALA A 337 1.48 2.92 22.44
CA ALA A 337 1.46 2.46 21.07
C ALA A 337 0.12 2.79 20.37
N PHE A 338 -1.01 2.53 21.02
CA PHE A 338 -2.31 2.87 20.46
C PHE A 338 -2.56 4.37 20.34
N GLN A 339 -2.07 5.20 21.27
CA GLN A 339 -2.15 6.67 21.13
C GLN A 339 -1.37 7.15 19.90
N LEU A 340 -0.22 6.54 19.61
CA LEU A 340 0.57 6.85 18.42
C LEU A 340 -0.07 6.35 17.13
N ALA A 341 -0.82 5.24 17.17
CA ALA A 341 -1.65 4.77 16.06
C ALA A 341 -2.83 5.73 15.82
N LEU A 342 -3.56 6.13 16.86
CA LEU A 342 -4.66 7.10 16.78
C LEU A 342 -4.20 8.46 16.25
N LYS A 343 -3.01 8.92 16.64
CA LYS A 343 -2.46 10.17 16.13
C LYS A 343 -2.25 10.16 14.61
N ARG A 344 -1.91 9.00 14.05
CA ARG A 344 -1.69 8.81 12.60
C ARG A 344 -2.98 8.53 11.85
N ALA A 345 -3.89 7.79 12.46
CA ALA A 345 -5.17 7.40 11.88
C ALA A 345 -6.32 7.70 12.86
N PRO A 346 -6.67 8.98 13.08
CA PRO A 346 -7.65 9.39 14.10
C PRO A 346 -9.06 8.92 13.79
N ASN A 347 -9.32 8.62 12.53
CA ASN A 347 -10.62 8.29 11.99
C ASN A 347 -10.82 6.77 11.79
N HIS A 348 -9.78 5.97 12.00
CA HIS A 348 -9.80 4.56 11.66
C HIS A 348 -10.47 3.74 12.78
N THR A 349 -11.63 3.15 12.46
CA THR A 349 -12.51 2.47 13.40
C THR A 349 -11.83 1.34 14.18
N ILE A 350 -10.98 0.53 13.53
CA ILE A 350 -10.32 -0.61 14.21
C ILE A 350 -9.41 -0.18 15.37
N VAL A 351 -8.79 1.01 15.27
CA VAL A 351 -7.89 1.52 16.30
C VAL A 351 -8.69 1.94 17.53
N TRP A 352 -9.84 2.59 17.33
CA TRP A 352 -10.77 2.92 18.42
C TRP A 352 -11.35 1.70 19.11
N LEU A 353 -11.60 0.64 18.35
CA LEU A 353 -12.07 -0.63 18.91
C LEU A 353 -11.03 -1.25 19.85
N ALA A 354 -9.76 -1.30 19.42
CA ALA A 354 -8.66 -1.81 20.24
C ALA A 354 -8.43 -0.95 21.50
N VAL A 355 -8.48 0.37 21.38
CA VAL A 355 -8.39 1.29 22.52
C VAL A 355 -9.54 1.09 23.50
N GLY A 356 -10.77 0.89 23.01
CA GLY A 356 -11.92 0.53 23.84
C GLY A 356 -11.70 -0.78 24.62
N ASN A 357 -11.13 -1.80 23.95
CA ASN A 357 -10.77 -3.08 24.59
C ASN A 357 -9.74 -2.87 25.71
N LEU A 358 -8.69 -2.08 25.45
CA LEU A 358 -7.67 -1.77 26.45
C LEU A 358 -8.27 -1.02 27.66
N TYR A 359 -9.10 -0.01 27.44
CA TYR A 359 -9.77 0.70 28.53
C TYR A 359 -10.70 -0.21 29.33
N ALA A 360 -11.42 -1.12 28.67
CA ALA A 360 -12.28 -2.09 29.32
C ALA A 360 -11.48 -3.09 30.17
N GLU A 361 -10.27 -3.48 29.74
CA GLU A 361 -9.33 -4.30 30.53
C GLU A 361 -8.78 -3.54 31.73
N LEU A 362 -8.46 -2.26 31.58
CA LEU A 362 -7.99 -1.38 32.65
C LEU A 362 -9.09 -0.99 33.66
N GLY A 363 -10.35 -1.31 33.38
CA GLY A 363 -11.50 -0.95 34.21
C GLY A 363 -11.96 0.51 34.05
N GLN A 364 -11.44 1.23 33.05
CA GLN A 364 -11.88 2.58 32.70
C GLN A 364 -13.15 2.50 31.85
N LEU A 365 -14.26 2.13 32.49
CA LEU A 365 -15.52 1.80 31.81
C LEU A 365 -16.13 2.98 31.03
N ALA A 366 -16.00 4.21 31.53
CA ALA A 366 -16.53 5.41 30.87
C ALA A 366 -15.80 5.70 29.55
N ASP A 367 -14.47 5.61 29.56
CA ASP A 367 -13.65 5.84 28.37
C ASP A 367 -13.84 4.70 27.36
N ALA A 368 -13.92 3.45 27.83
CA ALA A 368 -14.23 2.30 26.98
C ALA A 368 -15.58 2.45 26.26
N LEU A 369 -16.62 2.88 27.00
CA LEU A 369 -17.94 3.15 26.44
C LEU A 369 -17.88 4.22 25.35
N SER A 370 -17.14 5.31 25.58
CA SER A 370 -16.98 6.39 24.61
C SER A 370 -16.30 5.91 23.30
N ALA A 371 -15.29 5.05 23.43
CA ALA A 371 -14.57 4.49 22.28
C ALA A 371 -15.46 3.56 21.45
N TYR A 372 -16.23 2.67 22.08
CA TYR A 372 -17.17 1.80 21.36
C TYR A 372 -18.31 2.58 20.71
N MET A 373 -18.83 3.61 21.38
CA MET A 373 -19.85 4.49 20.80
C MET A 373 -19.33 5.26 19.59
N PHE A 374 -18.07 5.69 19.60
CA PHE A 374 -17.43 6.32 18.45
C PHE A 374 -17.44 5.37 17.24
N VAL A 375 -17.02 4.11 17.44
CA VAL A 375 -17.06 3.08 16.40
C VAL A 375 -18.47 2.89 15.85
N ILE A 376 -19.46 2.71 16.73
CA ILE A 376 -20.85 2.50 16.32
C ILE A 376 -21.35 3.68 15.50
N LYS A 377 -21.14 4.91 16.00
CA LYS A 377 -21.59 6.13 15.32
C LYS A 377 -20.97 6.24 13.92
N ARG A 378 -19.66 6.06 13.81
CA ARG A 378 -18.91 6.13 12.55
C ARG A 378 -19.41 5.13 11.52
N GLU A 379 -19.53 3.86 11.89
CA GLU A 379 -19.97 2.81 10.98
C GLU A 379 -21.44 2.98 10.57
N THR A 380 -22.30 3.52 11.44
CA THR A 380 -23.69 3.82 11.08
C THR A 380 -23.86 5.07 10.21
N GLU A 381 -22.89 5.97 10.21
CA GLU A 381 -22.88 7.19 9.37
C GLU A 381 -22.30 6.92 7.97
N GLN A 382 -21.51 5.86 7.80
CA GLN A 382 -20.94 5.47 6.51
C GLN A 382 -21.97 4.76 5.62
N GLU A 383 -21.94 5.03 4.31
CA GLU A 383 -22.78 4.34 3.32
C GLU A 383 -22.49 2.83 3.24
N GLN A 384 -21.23 2.45 3.52
CA GLN A 384 -20.76 1.07 3.50
C GLN A 384 -20.47 0.57 4.93
N GLU A 385 -21.52 0.22 5.67
CA GLU A 385 -21.45 -0.22 7.06
C GLU A 385 -20.68 -1.55 7.23
N SER A 386 -19.60 -1.57 8.02
CA SER A 386 -18.90 -2.81 8.38
C SER A 386 -19.61 -3.52 9.54
N LYS A 387 -20.53 -4.43 9.18
CA LYS A 387 -21.30 -5.23 10.16
C LYS A 387 -20.41 -6.04 11.11
N ILE A 388 -19.23 -6.44 10.68
CA ILE A 388 -18.25 -7.12 11.53
C ILE A 388 -17.78 -6.18 12.64
N LEU A 389 -17.25 -5.00 12.30
CA LEU A 389 -16.76 -4.03 13.29
C LEU A 389 -17.85 -3.61 14.28
N LEU A 390 -19.08 -3.43 13.80
CA LEU A 390 -20.24 -3.18 14.65
C LEU A 390 -20.53 -4.33 15.61
N SER A 391 -20.48 -5.58 15.15
CA SER A 391 -20.63 -6.74 16.04
C SER A 391 -19.61 -6.71 17.18
N PHE A 392 -18.34 -6.42 16.89
CA PHE A 392 -17.29 -6.32 17.90
C PHE A 392 -17.51 -5.13 18.85
N ALA A 393 -17.90 -3.97 18.34
CA ALA A 393 -18.15 -2.80 19.18
C ALA A 393 -19.35 -3.00 20.12
N TRP A 394 -20.45 -3.57 19.63
CA TRP A 394 -21.61 -3.91 20.45
C TRP A 394 -21.29 -5.01 21.48
N GLU A 395 -20.40 -5.95 21.17
CA GLU A 395 -19.92 -6.93 22.15
C GLU A 395 -19.07 -6.27 23.24
N GLY A 396 -18.16 -5.37 22.85
CA GLY A 396 -17.36 -4.55 23.77
C GLY A 396 -18.27 -3.76 24.72
N LEU A 397 -19.28 -3.09 24.16
CA LEU A 397 -20.27 -2.32 24.92
C LEU A 397 -21.08 -3.21 25.88
N SER A 398 -21.52 -4.39 25.42
CA SER A 398 -22.19 -5.38 26.29
C SER A 398 -21.30 -5.76 27.48
N SER A 399 -20.01 -5.99 27.24
CA SER A 399 -19.05 -6.36 28.27
C SER A 399 -18.78 -5.22 29.26
N VAL A 400 -18.91 -3.96 28.83
CA VAL A 400 -18.88 -2.79 29.72
C VAL A 400 -20.12 -2.75 30.61
N TYR A 401 -21.32 -2.94 30.04
CA TYR A 401 -22.56 -2.96 30.80
C TYR A 401 -22.65 -4.11 31.81
N GLU A 402 -22.08 -5.28 31.50
CA GLU A 402 -21.95 -6.39 32.46
C GLU A 402 -21.13 -6.02 33.70
N LYS A 403 -20.11 -5.16 33.53
CA LYS A 403 -19.25 -4.70 34.62
C LYS A 403 -19.89 -3.55 35.43
N CYS A 404 -20.84 -2.84 34.84
CA CYS A 404 -21.56 -1.76 35.51
C CYS A 404 -22.69 -2.31 36.41
N HIS A 405 -22.80 -1.78 37.63
CA HIS A 405 -23.85 -2.21 38.56
C HIS A 405 -25.25 -1.85 38.05
N GLY A 406 -26.12 -2.86 37.90
CA GLY A 406 -27.54 -2.69 37.57
C GLY A 406 -27.86 -2.51 36.09
N GLN A 407 -26.89 -2.65 35.18
CA GLN A 407 -27.07 -2.42 33.73
C GLN A 407 -27.15 -3.72 32.90
N LEU A 408 -27.56 -4.84 33.51
CA LEU A 408 -27.65 -6.13 32.80
C LEU A 408 -28.71 -6.15 31.69
N ALA A 409 -29.78 -5.34 31.81
CA ALA A 409 -30.77 -5.21 30.75
C ALA A 409 -30.17 -4.58 29.48
N ASP A 410 -29.37 -3.52 29.64
CA ASP A 410 -28.67 -2.85 28.54
C ASP A 410 -27.61 -3.75 27.92
N SER A 411 -26.93 -4.57 28.74
CA SER A 411 -26.02 -5.63 28.26
C SER A 411 -26.75 -6.64 27.37
N ILE A 412 -27.95 -7.11 27.75
CA ILE A 412 -28.74 -8.04 26.93
C ILE A 412 -29.08 -7.41 25.57
N GLU A 413 -29.48 -6.14 25.54
CA GLU A 413 -29.79 -5.45 24.28
C GLU A 413 -28.54 -5.32 23.40
N ALA A 414 -27.42 -4.88 23.98
CA ALA A 414 -26.15 -4.76 23.27
C ALA A 414 -25.66 -6.11 22.72
N CYS A 415 -25.76 -7.19 23.53
CA CYS A 415 -25.41 -8.55 23.11
C CYS A 415 -26.33 -9.06 21.99
N MET A 416 -27.62 -8.73 22.03
CA MET A 416 -28.57 -9.09 20.97
C MET A 416 -28.23 -8.40 19.65
N LYS A 417 -27.92 -7.10 19.69
CA LYS A 417 -27.46 -6.34 18.50
C LYS A 417 -26.17 -6.94 17.96
N SER A 418 -25.18 -7.21 18.81
CA SER A 418 -23.92 -7.84 18.43
C SER A 418 -24.11 -9.17 17.71
N SER A 419 -25.00 -10.04 18.22
CA SER A 419 -25.35 -11.32 17.59
C SER A 419 -26.04 -11.15 16.23
N SER A 420 -26.98 -10.20 16.13
CA SER A 420 -27.65 -9.88 14.87
C SER A 420 -26.65 -9.44 13.80
N TYR A 421 -25.74 -8.52 14.14
CA TYR A 421 -24.70 -8.05 13.22
C TYR A 421 -23.71 -9.16 12.83
N ALA A 422 -23.31 -10.04 13.76
CA ALA A 422 -22.47 -11.19 13.46
C ALA A 422 -23.13 -12.14 12.45
N SER A 423 -24.43 -12.41 12.64
CA SER A 423 -25.22 -13.24 11.71
C SER A 423 -25.31 -12.60 10.32
N GLN A 424 -25.57 -11.29 10.26
CA GLN A 424 -25.61 -10.56 8.99
C GLN A 424 -24.25 -10.46 8.28
N ALA A 425 -23.15 -10.53 9.03
CA ALA A 425 -21.80 -10.58 8.49
C ALA A 425 -21.39 -11.99 8.00
N GLY A 426 -22.23 -13.01 8.20
CA GLY A 426 -21.95 -14.40 7.81
C GLY A 426 -21.13 -15.20 8.83
N ASP A 427 -20.74 -14.62 9.97
CA ASP A 427 -20.01 -15.33 11.02
C ASP A 427 -20.97 -16.09 11.96
N SER A 428 -21.39 -17.27 11.48
CA SER A 428 -22.31 -18.15 12.21
C SER A 428 -21.72 -18.65 13.53
N SER A 429 -20.39 -18.85 13.58
CA SER A 429 -19.70 -19.37 14.77
C SER A 429 -19.80 -18.38 15.93
N ARG A 430 -19.52 -17.11 15.63
CA ARG A 430 -19.59 -16.00 16.58
C ARG A 430 -21.03 -15.65 16.94
N ALA A 431 -21.95 -15.66 15.98
CA ALA A 431 -23.37 -15.48 16.26
C ALA A 431 -23.89 -16.54 17.25
N ASN A 432 -23.49 -17.81 17.08
CA ASN A 432 -23.86 -18.88 18.00
C ASN A 432 -23.26 -18.69 19.40
N PHE A 433 -21.99 -18.28 19.49
CA PHE A 433 -21.34 -17.94 20.76
C PHE A 433 -22.07 -16.80 21.48
N LEU A 434 -22.39 -15.72 20.77
CA LEU A 434 -23.10 -14.56 21.32
C LEU A 434 -24.54 -14.91 21.71
N ASN A 435 -25.22 -15.80 20.97
CA ASN A 435 -26.55 -16.29 21.34
C ASN A 435 -26.52 -17.13 22.63
N SER A 436 -25.50 -17.96 22.80
CA SER A 436 -25.30 -18.71 24.06
C SER A 436 -25.04 -17.74 25.22
N ARG A 437 -24.18 -16.73 25.03
CA ARG A 437 -23.95 -15.66 26.01
C ARG A 437 -25.25 -14.92 26.36
N LEU A 438 -26.05 -14.56 25.35
CA LEU A 438 -27.34 -13.89 25.54
C LEU A 438 -28.31 -14.73 26.39
N GLU A 439 -28.36 -16.04 26.19
CA GLU A 439 -29.17 -16.95 26.99
C GLU A 439 -28.71 -16.99 28.45
N THR A 440 -27.39 -17.07 28.69
CA THR A 440 -26.85 -17.01 30.06
C THR A 440 -27.20 -15.70 30.76
N LEU A 441 -27.08 -14.56 30.09
CA LEU A 441 -27.45 -13.25 30.63
C LEU A 441 -28.94 -13.17 31.01
N ARG A 442 -29.83 -13.71 30.15
CA ARG A 442 -31.27 -13.74 30.44
C ARG A 442 -31.60 -14.57 31.68
N ARG A 443 -30.91 -15.69 31.87
CA ARG A 443 -31.08 -16.56 33.04
C ARG A 443 -30.55 -15.94 34.33
N VAL A 444 -29.50 -15.11 34.25
CA VAL A 444 -29.02 -14.32 35.39
C VAL A 444 -30.04 -13.26 35.76
N VAL A 445 -30.61 -12.55 34.78
CA VAL A 445 -31.64 -11.52 35.03
C VAL A 445 -32.95 -12.12 35.54
N SER A 446 -33.34 -13.33 35.10
CA SER A 446 -34.52 -14.04 35.61
C SER A 446 -34.33 -14.63 37.02
N GLY A 447 -33.10 -14.58 37.57
CA GLY A 447 -32.76 -15.11 38.89
C GLY A 447 -32.57 -16.64 38.92
N GLU A 448 -32.55 -17.31 37.77
CA GLU A 448 -32.23 -18.74 37.67
C GLU A 448 -30.76 -19.04 38.00
N ILE A 449 -29.86 -18.09 37.68
CA ILE A 449 -28.44 -18.17 37.97
C ILE A 449 -28.10 -17.06 38.98
N PRO A 450 -27.62 -17.39 40.18
CA PRO A 450 -27.14 -16.39 41.13
C PRO A 450 -26.01 -15.54 40.53
N LEU A 451 -26.06 -14.22 40.77
CA LEU A 451 -25.00 -13.29 40.37
C LEU A 451 -23.60 -13.65 40.90
N SER A 452 -23.52 -14.40 42.00
CA SER A 452 -22.26 -14.92 42.56
C SER A 452 -21.57 -15.93 41.65
N ASP A 453 -22.34 -16.66 40.86
CA ASP A 453 -21.86 -17.76 40.02
C ASP A 453 -21.63 -17.28 38.57
N TYR A 454 -22.14 -16.08 38.25
CA TYR A 454 -21.94 -15.44 36.97
C TYR A 454 -20.55 -14.83 36.87
N ARG A 455 -19.78 -15.26 35.88
CA ARG A 455 -18.52 -14.63 35.50
C ARG A 455 -18.74 -13.82 34.21
N PRO A 456 -18.58 -12.49 34.26
CA PRO A 456 -18.64 -11.66 33.07
C PRO A 456 -17.66 -12.17 32.01
N SER A 457 -18.05 -12.10 30.74
CA SER A 457 -17.15 -12.50 29.66
C SER A 457 -15.92 -11.60 29.65
N THR A 458 -14.76 -12.17 29.33
CA THR A 458 -13.61 -11.35 28.93
C THR A 458 -13.98 -10.51 27.72
N CYS A 459 -13.43 -9.29 27.66
CA CYS A 459 -13.67 -8.38 26.56
C CYS A 459 -13.25 -9.02 25.23
N CYS A 460 -13.90 -8.62 24.14
CA CYS A 460 -13.63 -9.20 22.84
C CYS A 460 -12.19 -8.92 22.40
N GLN A 461 -11.53 -9.89 21.78
CA GLN A 461 -10.25 -9.65 21.11
C GLN A 461 -10.50 -8.85 19.83
N SER A 462 -9.56 -7.97 19.49
CA SER A 462 -9.62 -7.22 18.23
C SER A 462 -9.61 -8.20 17.04
N PRO A 463 -10.41 -7.97 15.98
CA PRO A 463 -10.51 -8.86 14.83
C PRO A 463 -9.28 -8.73 13.93
N LEU A 464 -8.14 -9.29 14.37
CA LEU A 464 -6.86 -9.17 13.67
C LEU A 464 -6.94 -9.69 12.23
N TYR A 465 -7.76 -10.70 11.95
CA TYR A 465 -7.95 -11.23 10.60
C TYR A 465 -8.44 -10.20 9.57
N LEU A 466 -9.07 -9.10 10.01
CA LEU A 466 -9.45 -7.98 9.13
C LEU A 466 -8.24 -7.16 8.65
N LEU A 467 -7.10 -7.29 9.33
CA LEU A 467 -5.87 -6.58 8.99
C LEU A 467 -5.06 -7.30 7.91
N ARG A 468 -5.41 -8.55 7.57
CA ARG A 468 -4.71 -9.34 6.55
C ARG A 468 -4.43 -8.51 5.31
N ASP A 469 -5.48 -7.96 4.71
CA ASP A 469 -5.37 -7.23 3.45
C ASP A 469 -4.61 -5.90 3.63
N LEU A 470 -4.70 -5.27 4.82
CA LEU A 470 -3.94 -4.05 5.13
C LEU A 470 -2.44 -4.32 5.24
N THR A 471 -2.01 -5.50 5.71
CA THR A 471 -0.59 -5.82 5.87
C THR A 471 0.14 -5.91 4.53
N SER A 472 -0.55 -6.34 3.47
CA SER A 472 0.00 -6.46 2.12
C SER A 472 0.01 -5.16 1.32
N LEU A 473 -0.74 -4.14 1.75
CA LEU A 473 -0.76 -2.83 1.07
C LEU A 473 0.59 -2.10 1.20
N SER A 474 0.84 -1.18 0.27
CA SER A 474 1.92 -0.22 0.42
C SER A 474 1.63 0.77 1.55
N ILE A 475 2.69 1.43 2.06
CA ILE A 475 2.56 2.45 3.09
C ILE A 475 1.66 3.59 2.61
N SER A 476 1.84 4.07 1.37
CA SER A 476 1.04 5.15 0.79
C SER A 476 -0.45 4.80 0.69
N GLU A 477 -0.78 3.57 0.32
CA GLU A 477 -2.17 3.11 0.27
C GLU A 477 -2.80 3.06 1.66
N ARG A 478 -2.06 2.58 2.67
CA ARG A 478 -2.53 2.60 4.06
C ARG A 478 -2.72 4.02 4.58
N GLU A 479 -1.83 4.94 4.23
CA GLU A 479 -1.96 6.36 4.59
C GLU A 479 -3.19 6.99 3.93
N ASN A 480 -3.44 6.70 2.65
CA ASN A 480 -4.64 7.17 1.96
C ASN A 480 -5.92 6.63 2.60
N LEU A 481 -5.95 5.34 2.96
CA LEU A 481 -7.08 4.73 3.68
C LEU A 481 -7.27 5.32 5.08
N ALA A 482 -6.18 5.64 5.79
CA ALA A 482 -6.24 6.27 7.09
C ALA A 482 -6.74 7.73 7.02
N ASN A 483 -6.45 8.43 5.93
CA ASN A 483 -6.79 9.84 5.70
C ASN A 483 -8.11 10.05 4.94
N ALA A 484 -8.71 9.00 4.38
CA ALA A 484 -10.01 9.02 3.71
C ALA A 484 -11.13 9.35 4.71
N SER A 485 -11.26 10.62 5.05
CA SER A 485 -12.35 11.29 5.81
C SER A 485 -11.96 12.72 6.28
N LEU A 486 -10.93 13.36 5.70
CA LEU A 486 -10.51 14.72 6.07
C LEU A 486 -11.20 15.84 5.26
N ASP A 487 -11.73 15.56 4.06
CA ASP A 487 -12.18 16.63 3.15
C ASP A 487 -13.50 17.31 3.55
N ASP A 488 -14.28 16.74 4.47
CA ASP A 488 -15.55 17.34 4.93
C ASP A 488 -15.42 18.31 6.12
N ILE A 489 -14.21 18.53 6.65
CA ILE A 489 -14.00 19.41 7.82
C ILE A 489 -13.41 20.79 7.43
N ALA A 490 -13.04 21.00 6.17
CA ALA A 490 -12.41 22.24 5.70
C ALA A 490 -13.40 23.30 5.16
N SER A 491 -14.67 23.30 5.59
CA SER A 491 -15.65 24.32 5.21
C SER A 491 -16.40 24.96 6.40
N ALA A 492 -15.67 25.68 7.25
CA ALA A 492 -16.24 26.80 8.02
C ALA A 492 -15.14 27.85 8.35
N PRO A 493 -15.42 29.16 8.22
CA PRO A 493 -14.38 30.17 8.03
C PRO A 493 -13.75 30.67 9.34
N GLU A 494 -12.45 30.96 9.25
CA GLU A 494 -11.70 31.77 10.22
C GLU A 494 -12.31 33.18 10.37
N ILE A 495 -12.47 33.67 11.60
CA ILE A 495 -12.55 35.11 11.87
C ILE A 495 -11.50 35.49 12.92
N LYS A 496 -10.49 36.22 12.43
CA LYS A 496 -9.46 36.91 13.21
C LYS A 496 -10.07 38.10 13.97
N SER A 497 -9.75 38.12 15.27
CA SER A 497 -9.46 39.25 16.16
C SER A 497 -9.89 40.68 15.75
N SER A 498 -10.65 41.36 16.62
CA SER A 498 -10.30 42.72 17.02
C SER A 498 -10.63 43.01 18.49
N SER A 499 -9.64 43.61 19.14
CA SER A 499 -9.46 43.87 20.56
C SER A 499 -10.29 45.05 21.10
N LYS A 500 -10.73 44.98 22.38
CA LYS A 500 -10.31 45.92 23.45
C LYS A 500 -10.93 45.63 24.84
N LYS A 501 -10.00 45.39 25.78
CA LYS A 501 -9.93 45.77 27.22
C LYS A 501 -10.84 45.09 28.28
N ARG A 502 -10.15 44.23 29.08
CA ARG A 502 -10.00 44.20 30.57
C ARG A 502 -11.28 44.11 31.42
N THR A 503 -11.43 43.25 32.43
CA THR A 503 -10.49 42.72 33.44
C THR A 503 -10.89 41.32 33.95
N ASP A 504 -9.92 40.60 34.53
CA ASP A 504 -9.94 39.27 35.12
C ASP A 504 -11.19 38.84 35.92
N THR A 505 -11.62 37.60 35.71
CA THR A 505 -11.73 36.57 36.76
C THR A 505 -12.00 35.21 36.09
N SER A 506 -11.22 34.21 36.49
CA SER A 506 -11.34 32.81 36.12
C SER A 506 -12.76 32.25 36.33
N ARG A 507 -13.35 31.65 35.30
CA ARG A 507 -14.43 30.66 35.44
C ARG A 507 -14.32 29.52 34.41
N PRO A 508 -14.59 28.27 34.84
CA PRO A 508 -14.59 27.07 34.01
C PRO A 508 -15.81 26.98 33.08
N MET A 509 -15.66 26.12 32.07
CA MET A 509 -16.62 25.81 30.99
C MET A 509 -18.05 25.45 31.49
N PRO A 510 -19.10 25.80 30.72
CA PRO A 510 -20.51 25.70 31.13
C PRO A 510 -21.15 24.31 30.89
N PRO A 511 -22.37 24.07 31.42
CA PRO A 511 -22.82 22.77 31.92
C PRO A 511 -23.64 21.93 30.92
N TYR A 512 -23.69 20.62 31.18
CA TYR A 512 -24.66 19.67 30.63
C TYR A 512 -26.11 20.08 30.96
N PRO A 513 -27.09 19.83 30.07
CA PRO A 513 -28.50 19.99 30.40
C PRO A 513 -29.02 18.78 31.18
N SER A 514 -29.64 19.05 32.33
CA SER A 514 -30.30 18.07 33.20
C SER A 514 -31.83 18.13 33.11
N HIS A 515 -32.42 16.93 33.04
CA HIS A 515 -33.74 16.47 33.50
C HIS A 515 -35.01 16.67 32.64
N SER A 516 -35.66 15.54 32.35
CA SER A 516 -36.99 15.23 32.90
C SER A 516 -37.20 13.71 32.98
N ALA A 517 -37.23 13.13 34.18
CA ALA A 517 -37.74 11.78 34.44
C ALA A 517 -38.96 11.92 35.37
N ASN A 518 -40.10 11.38 34.93
CA ASN A 518 -41.33 11.31 35.72
C ASN A 518 -41.32 10.04 36.59
N ASN A 519 -41.59 10.27 37.88
CA ASN A 519 -42.27 9.42 38.88
C ASN A 519 -42.29 7.91 38.69
N TYR A 520 -41.71 7.18 39.66
CA TYR A 520 -42.49 6.25 40.49
C TYR A 520 -41.96 6.23 41.94
N ASN A 521 -42.88 6.47 42.88
CA ASN A 521 -42.73 6.39 44.33
C ASN A 521 -42.46 4.95 44.80
N LEU A 522 -41.75 4.79 45.93
CA LEU A 522 -41.99 3.80 47.00
C LEU A 522 -41.16 4.22 48.26
N PRO A 523 -41.53 3.75 49.48
CA PRO A 523 -41.63 4.60 50.66
C PRO A 523 -40.42 4.60 51.61
N SER A 524 -40.42 5.64 52.42
CA SER A 524 -39.58 6.01 53.57
C SER A 524 -39.48 4.96 54.68
N GLU A 525 -38.25 4.73 55.16
CA GLU A 525 -37.97 4.51 56.59
C GLU A 525 -36.64 5.19 56.99
N ASP A 526 -36.69 5.84 58.15
CA ASP A 526 -35.66 6.65 58.81
C ASP A 526 -34.42 5.85 59.20
N SER A 527 -33.24 6.50 59.14
CA SER A 527 -32.18 6.53 60.18
C SER A 527 -30.84 7.00 59.60
N GLN A 528 -30.42 8.24 59.92
CA GLN A 528 -29.00 8.64 59.87
C GLN A 528 -28.33 8.29 61.22
N PRO A 529 -26.99 8.08 61.25
CA PRO A 529 -26.12 9.21 61.53
C PRO A 529 -24.79 9.26 60.72
N GLN A 530 -24.51 10.49 60.24
CA GLN A 530 -23.22 11.21 60.24
C GLN A 530 -21.92 10.51 59.80
N ARG A 531 -21.42 10.86 58.60
CA ARG A 531 -19.99 10.77 58.24
C ARG A 531 -19.32 12.14 58.27
N GLN A 532 -18.15 12.18 58.91
CA GLN A 532 -17.24 13.32 59.00
C GLN A 532 -16.54 13.61 57.67
N ASN A 533 -16.40 14.91 57.37
CA ASN A 533 -15.63 15.49 56.27
C ASN A 533 -14.12 15.41 56.53
N LEU A 534 -13.31 15.09 55.50
CA LEU A 534 -11.93 15.59 55.29
C LEU A 534 -11.57 15.52 53.77
N PRO A 535 -10.63 16.36 53.26
CA PRO A 535 -10.70 16.94 51.92
C PRO A 535 -9.76 16.34 50.86
N VAL A 536 -10.10 16.65 49.60
CA VAL A 536 -9.42 16.31 48.34
C VAL A 536 -8.18 17.20 48.12
N HIS A 537 -7.03 16.62 47.77
CA HIS A 537 -5.85 17.35 47.29
C HIS A 537 -5.65 17.19 45.77
N SER A 538 -5.42 18.33 45.13
CA SER A 538 -5.21 18.57 43.70
C SER A 538 -3.78 18.30 43.24
N LEU A 539 -3.63 17.90 41.97
CA LEU A 539 -2.38 17.74 41.22
C LEU A 539 -1.78 19.11 40.82
N PRO A 540 -0.44 19.29 40.85
CA PRO A 540 0.21 20.47 40.29
C PRO A 540 0.75 20.25 38.87
N ASN A 541 0.51 21.26 38.01
CA ASN A 541 1.08 21.45 36.68
C ASN A 541 2.62 21.64 36.71
N VAL A 542 3.31 21.12 35.69
CA VAL A 542 4.73 21.42 35.42
C VAL A 542 4.85 22.23 34.12
N PRO A 543 5.60 23.36 34.10
CA PRO A 543 5.90 24.10 32.87
C PRO A 543 7.22 23.64 32.22
N LEU A 544 7.27 23.79 30.90
CA LEU A 544 8.43 23.52 30.03
C LEU A 544 9.53 24.60 30.16
N ALA A 545 10.75 24.12 29.86
CA ALA A 545 11.96 24.80 29.37
C ALA A 545 13.05 25.15 30.41
N GLN A 546 14.19 24.46 30.34
CA GLN A 546 15.42 24.97 29.70
C GLN A 546 16.57 23.96 29.82
N GLN A 547 17.38 23.89 28.76
CA GLN A 547 18.60 23.10 28.63
C GLN A 547 19.63 23.45 29.73
N GLN A 548 20.32 22.45 30.28
CA GLN A 548 21.78 22.50 30.52
C GLN A 548 22.33 21.12 30.89
N ARG A 549 23.45 20.77 30.25
CA ARG A 549 24.34 19.62 30.56
C ARG A 549 24.71 19.62 32.05
N VAL A 550 25.02 18.44 32.63
CA VAL A 550 26.28 18.14 33.35
C VAL A 550 26.20 16.84 34.21
N HIS A 551 27.20 15.98 34.00
CA HIS A 551 27.87 14.97 34.85
C HIS A 551 27.13 13.88 35.64
N ALA A 552 27.61 12.65 35.40
CA ALA A 552 27.52 11.46 36.24
C ALA A 552 28.26 11.61 37.59
N PRO A 553 27.92 10.74 38.55
CA PRO A 553 28.91 10.14 39.45
C PRO A 553 28.82 8.60 39.37
N ALA A 554 29.88 7.89 38.98
CA ALA A 554 30.98 7.46 39.84
C ALA A 554 30.53 6.59 41.03
N ASN A 555 30.62 5.27 40.87
CA ASN A 555 30.74 4.35 42.00
C ASN A 555 32.01 3.50 41.82
N LYS A 556 32.93 3.66 42.78
CA LYS A 556 34.18 2.92 42.92
C LYS A 556 33.98 1.78 43.92
N ASN A 557 34.61 0.64 43.61
CA ASN A 557 35.33 -0.29 44.51
C ASN A 557 34.93 -1.75 44.28
N LEU A 558 35.79 -2.51 43.60
CA LEU A 558 36.62 -3.59 44.17
C LEU A 558 37.27 -4.39 43.02
N SER A 559 38.60 -4.47 43.06
CA SER A 559 39.50 -5.29 42.22
C SER A 559 39.85 -6.62 42.93
N PRO A 560 40.80 -7.44 42.46
CA PRO A 560 40.90 -8.17 41.17
C PRO A 560 41.21 -9.68 41.40
N SER A 561 41.14 -10.52 40.36
CA SER A 561 42.01 -11.72 40.27
C SER A 561 42.11 -12.23 38.84
N ALA A 562 43.34 -12.36 38.37
CA ALA A 562 43.78 -12.78 37.04
C ALA A 562 44.11 -14.28 36.98
N ASP A 563 44.55 -14.71 35.78
CA ASP A 563 45.33 -15.91 35.43
C ASP A 563 44.50 -17.19 35.14
N GLN A 564 44.61 -17.90 34.00
CA GLN A 564 45.70 -18.20 33.03
C GLN A 564 45.09 -18.46 31.63
N ARG A 565 45.59 -17.93 30.50
CA ARG A 565 46.77 -18.28 29.66
C ARG A 565 46.69 -19.59 28.82
N PHE A 566 46.60 -19.37 27.49
CA PHE A 566 47.37 -19.94 26.36
C PHE A 566 47.34 -21.43 25.96
N SER A 567 46.97 -21.68 24.67
CA SER A 567 47.80 -22.25 23.55
C SER A 567 46.90 -22.99 22.54
N ILE A 568 46.68 -22.53 21.29
CA ILE A 568 47.46 -22.70 20.03
C ILE A 568 47.72 -24.16 19.60
N ALA A 569 47.11 -24.55 18.46
CA ALA A 569 47.61 -25.46 17.40
C ALA A 569 46.66 -25.39 16.18
N THR A 570 46.92 -24.61 15.11
CA THR A 570 47.64 -24.93 13.84
C THR A 570 46.91 -25.84 12.83
N HIS A 571 46.21 -25.21 11.85
CA HIS A 571 46.15 -25.38 10.36
C HIS A 571 46.16 -26.77 9.66
N PRO A 572 45.62 -26.96 8.42
CA PRO A 572 45.66 -26.01 7.27
C PRO A 572 44.38 -25.89 6.37
N PRO A 573 44.40 -25.01 5.34
CA PRO A 573 43.22 -24.48 4.66
C PRO A 573 42.97 -25.06 3.25
N VAL A 574 41.76 -24.85 2.71
CA VAL A 574 41.45 -25.02 1.27
C VAL A 574 40.88 -23.69 0.73
N ALA A 575 41.42 -23.26 -0.40
CA ALA A 575 41.29 -21.94 -1.01
C ALA A 575 39.98 -21.72 -1.81
N PRO A 576 39.58 -20.46 -2.05
CA PRO A 576 38.46 -20.07 -2.92
C PRO A 576 38.92 -19.75 -4.36
N PRO A 577 38.04 -19.75 -5.38
CA PRO A 577 38.40 -19.19 -6.67
C PRO A 577 38.10 -17.69 -6.72
N THR A 578 39.17 -16.95 -7.02
CA THR A 578 39.21 -15.55 -7.46
C THR A 578 38.79 -15.42 -8.92
N ASN A 579 38.03 -14.38 -9.27
CA ASN A 579 38.31 -13.51 -10.42
C ASN A 579 37.33 -12.33 -10.48
N PHE A 580 37.80 -11.17 -10.00
CA PHE A 580 37.36 -9.85 -10.44
C PHE A 580 38.62 -9.08 -10.87
N PRO A 581 38.59 -8.28 -11.95
CA PRO A 581 39.50 -7.16 -12.08
C PRO A 581 38.85 -5.89 -11.51
N SER A 582 39.68 -5.18 -10.76
CA SER A 582 39.46 -3.94 -10.03
C SER A 582 39.65 -2.68 -10.88
N SER A 583 38.98 -1.60 -10.47
CA SER A 583 39.34 -0.15 -10.48
C SER A 583 38.12 0.70 -10.91
N CYS A 584 37.68 1.77 -10.25
CA CYS A 584 38.30 2.72 -9.32
C CYS A 584 37.31 3.21 -8.24
N PHE A 585 37.86 3.55 -7.08
CA PHE A 585 37.22 4.33 -6.01
C PHE A 585 37.09 5.81 -6.40
N THR A 586 35.97 6.44 -6.03
CA THR A 586 35.97 7.72 -5.29
C THR A 586 34.68 7.87 -4.48
N THR A 587 34.83 8.58 -3.37
CA THR A 587 34.07 8.58 -2.12
C THR A 587 32.98 9.67 -2.01
N VAL A 588 31.93 9.33 -1.25
CA VAL A 588 31.23 10.16 -0.23
C VAL A 588 30.08 11.10 -0.67
N THR A 589 28.87 10.61 -0.35
CA THR A 589 27.68 11.25 0.24
C THR A 589 27.22 12.63 -0.23
N THR A 590 25.97 12.68 -0.71
CA THR A 590 24.90 13.49 -0.07
C THR A 590 23.53 12.93 -0.43
N THR A 591 22.70 12.82 0.60
CA THR A 591 21.27 12.54 0.64
C THR A 591 20.44 13.35 -0.36
N THR A 592 19.64 12.68 -1.17
CA THR A 592 18.31 13.17 -1.59
C THR A 592 17.38 11.98 -1.74
N ALA A 593 16.40 11.92 -0.84
CA ALA A 593 15.23 11.08 -0.98
C ALA A 593 14.47 11.51 -2.24
N THR A 594 14.25 10.57 -3.16
CA THR A 594 13.28 10.69 -4.24
C THR A 594 12.52 9.39 -4.30
N THR A 595 11.26 9.49 -3.90
CA THR A 595 10.19 8.50 -3.98
C THR A 595 10.14 7.85 -5.35
N ALA A 596 10.45 6.54 -5.40
CA ALA A 596 10.28 5.72 -6.59
C ALA A 596 8.80 5.29 -6.70
N ALA A 597 8.00 6.12 -7.36
CA ALA A 597 6.65 5.76 -7.78
C ALA A 597 6.73 5.05 -9.15
N THR A 598 6.86 3.73 -9.13
CA THR A 598 6.54 2.88 -10.28
C THR A 598 5.13 2.34 -10.05
N VAL A 599 4.13 3.11 -10.44
CA VAL A 599 2.72 2.71 -10.38
C VAL A 599 2.33 2.17 -11.74
N SER A 600 2.57 0.91 -12.04
CA SER A 600 1.72 0.24 -13.02
C SER A 600 0.35 0.06 -12.38
N THR A 601 -0.61 0.88 -12.79
CA THR A 601 -2.01 0.83 -12.37
C THR A 601 -2.65 -0.54 -12.61
N THR A 602 -2.07 -1.37 -13.50
CA THR A 602 -2.44 -2.78 -13.70
C THR A 602 -1.82 -3.76 -12.68
N LYS A 603 -0.60 -3.53 -12.15
CA LYS A 603 0.01 -4.48 -11.19
C LYS A 603 -0.54 -4.35 -9.77
N LEU A 604 -1.03 -3.17 -9.36
CA LEU A 604 -1.75 -3.04 -8.09
C LEU A 604 -3.15 -3.66 -8.16
N SER A 605 -3.83 -3.62 -9.32
CA SER A 605 -5.10 -4.35 -9.50
C SER A 605 -4.93 -5.87 -9.45
N ALA A 606 -3.77 -6.40 -9.86
CA ALA A 606 -3.45 -7.82 -9.76
C ALA A 606 -3.30 -8.28 -8.28
N LEU A 607 -2.81 -7.43 -7.39
CA LEU A 607 -2.71 -7.73 -5.96
C LEU A 607 -4.04 -7.50 -5.21
N CYS A 608 -4.90 -6.59 -5.72
CA CYS A 608 -6.27 -6.41 -5.22
C CYS A 608 -7.17 -7.64 -5.43
N ALA A 609 -6.82 -8.58 -6.33
CA ALA A 609 -7.54 -9.84 -6.49
C ALA A 609 -7.54 -10.72 -5.23
N PHE A 610 -6.54 -10.54 -4.36
CA PHE A 610 -6.54 -11.17 -3.06
C PHE A 610 -7.48 -10.41 -2.09
N THR A 611 -7.72 -9.11 -2.24
CA THR A 611 -8.56 -8.38 -1.29
C THR A 611 -10.06 -8.62 -1.54
N ASN A 612 -10.82 -8.94 -0.49
CA ASN A 612 -12.29 -9.06 -0.55
C ASN A 612 -12.97 -7.70 -0.29
N VAL A 613 -12.27 -6.60 -0.61
CA VAL A 613 -12.79 -5.24 -0.56
C VAL A 613 -13.54 -4.98 -1.88
N PRO A 614 -14.76 -4.42 -1.87
CA PRO A 614 -15.44 -4.08 -3.12
C PRO A 614 -14.51 -3.22 -3.97
N THR A 615 -14.25 -3.66 -5.19
CA THR A 615 -13.54 -2.87 -6.19
C THR A 615 -14.18 -1.49 -6.24
N PHE A 616 -13.47 -0.46 -5.80
CA PHE A 616 -13.89 0.91 -6.04
C PHE A 616 -14.13 1.05 -7.54
N PRO A 617 -15.32 1.47 -7.99
CA PRO A 617 -15.48 1.80 -9.40
C PRO A 617 -14.48 2.92 -9.69
N THR A 618 -13.62 2.70 -10.68
CA THR A 618 -12.87 3.77 -11.33
C THR A 618 -13.87 4.87 -11.66
N ILE A 619 -13.79 5.99 -10.93
CA ILE A 619 -14.61 7.16 -11.18
C ILE A 619 -14.28 7.60 -12.61
N PRO A 620 -15.25 7.71 -13.53
CA PRO A 620 -15.01 8.35 -14.80
C PRO A 620 -14.80 9.84 -14.51
N ILE A 621 -13.59 10.33 -14.69
CA ILE A 621 -13.32 11.78 -14.69
C ILE A 621 -13.80 12.32 -16.06
N PRO A 622 -14.57 13.42 -16.10
CA PRO A 622 -15.36 13.88 -17.25
C PRO A 622 -14.57 14.24 -18.50
#